data_AF-A0A2W6WBD4-F1
#
_entry.id   AF-A0A2W6WBD4-F1
#
_cell.length_a   1.000
_cell.length_b   1.000
_cell.length_c   1.000
_cell.angle_alpha   90.00
_cell.angle_beta   90.00
_cell.angle_gamma   90.00
#
_symmetry.space_group_name_H-M   'P 1'
#
loop_
_entity.id
_entity.type
_entity.pdbx_description
1 polymer ?
#
loop_
_entity_poly.entity_id
_entity_poly.type
_entity_poly.pdbx_seq_one_letter_code
_entity_poly.pdbx_strand_id
1 'polypeptide(L)'
;MQTDNEIRVAIRQWLSRNRWSAETMLRAMRLLRYSETPATSVLTEYLAERRASIVRDQLLAINRFITSYPRPGTFADFHDVMEHQIVFQGRRREEELIARRMEVEAAREDRRRAILAMEHQPKRIERGVLFGLDKATVAALQGFPA
;
A
#
# COMPACT_ATOMS: atom_id res chain seq x y z
N MET A 1 -17.48 -6.67 24.86
CA MET A 1 -16.07 -6.23 24.87
C MET A 1 -15.34 -7.12 25.85
N GLN A 2 -14.16 -7.64 25.51
CA GLN A 2 -13.36 -8.40 26.47
C GLN A 2 -12.94 -7.50 27.63
N THR A 3 -12.99 -8.03 28.85
CA THR A 3 -12.46 -7.33 30.01
C THR A 3 -10.93 -7.30 29.97
N ASP A 4 -10.30 -6.31 30.62
CA ASP A 4 -8.83 -6.23 30.69
C ASP A 4 -8.20 -7.52 31.26
N ASN A 5 -8.90 -8.16 32.20
CA ASN A 5 -8.47 -9.45 32.76
C ASN A 5 -8.54 -10.60 31.74
N GLU A 6 -9.59 -10.67 30.92
CA GLU A 6 -9.69 -11.67 29.85
C GLU A 6 -8.55 -11.53 28.84
N ILE A 7 -8.16 -10.31 28.50
CA ILE A 7 -7.05 -10.04 27.59
C ILE A 7 -5.72 -10.53 28.19
N ARG A 8 -5.47 -10.24 29.46
CA ARG A 8 -4.27 -10.74 30.17
C ARG A 8 -4.22 -12.27 30.17
N VAL A 9 -5.34 -12.91 30.51
CA VAL A 9 -5.45 -14.38 30.54
C VAL A 9 -5.19 -14.96 29.15
N ALA A 10 -5.78 -14.39 28.10
CA ALA A 10 -5.57 -14.83 26.72
C ALA A 10 -4.10 -14.73 26.30
N ILE A 11 -3.42 -13.62 26.63
CA ILE A 11 -1.99 -13.44 26.34
C ILE A 11 -1.15 -14.48 27.10
N ARG A 12 -1.39 -14.66 28.42
CA ARG A 12 -0.67 -15.65 29.23
C ARG A 12 -0.84 -17.07 28.68
N GLN A 13 -2.07 -17.44 28.30
CA GLN A 13 -2.36 -18.76 27.70
C GLN A 13 -1.67 -18.96 26.36
N TRP A 14 -1.61 -17.92 25.52
CA TRP A 14 -0.93 -18.01 24.25
C TRP A 14 0.58 -18.17 24.42
N LEU A 15 1.19 -17.41 25.34
CA LEU A 15 2.61 -17.50 25.67
C LEU A 15 2.97 -18.88 26.21
N SER A 16 2.19 -19.42 27.15
CA SER A 16 2.45 -20.74 27.73
C SER A 16 2.29 -21.87 26.71
N ARG A 17 1.25 -21.80 25.86
CA ARG A 17 0.98 -22.78 24.80
C ARG A 17 2.14 -22.87 23.81
N ASN A 18 2.69 -21.73 23.42
CA ASN A 18 3.76 -21.67 22.43
C ASN A 18 5.16 -21.74 23.05
N ARG A 19 5.28 -21.78 24.38
CA ARG A 19 6.55 -21.73 25.14
C ARG A 19 7.38 -20.50 24.80
N TRP A 20 6.72 -19.37 24.57
CA TRP A 20 7.38 -18.11 24.27
C TRP A 20 7.40 -17.21 25.50
N SER A 21 8.49 -16.45 25.65
CA SER A 21 8.52 -15.35 26.60
C SER A 21 7.79 -14.13 26.02
N ALA A 22 7.37 -13.22 26.90
CA ALA A 22 6.82 -11.92 26.47
C ALA A 22 7.82 -11.14 25.60
N GLU A 23 9.12 -11.26 25.89
CA GLU A 23 10.18 -10.65 25.09
C GLU A 23 10.24 -11.26 23.68
N THR A 24 10.19 -12.59 23.58
CA THR A 24 10.20 -13.33 22.31
C THR A 24 9.02 -12.90 21.42
N MET A 25 7.82 -12.80 22.01
CA MET A 25 6.63 -12.33 21.31
C MET A 25 6.81 -10.90 20.78
N LEU A 26 7.32 -9.98 21.60
CA LEU A 26 7.53 -8.60 21.18
C LEU A 26 8.62 -8.47 20.11
N ARG A 27 9.69 -9.28 20.18
CA ARG A 27 10.70 -9.37 19.12
C ARG A 27 10.08 -9.82 17.80
N ALA A 28 9.22 -10.86 17.83
CA ALA A 28 8.49 -11.34 16.65
C ALA A 28 7.55 -10.26 16.07
N MET A 29 6.83 -9.52 16.92
CA MET A 29 5.99 -8.41 16.48
C MET A 29 6.82 -7.29 15.82
N ARG A 30 8.01 -6.98 16.34
CA ARG A 30 8.92 -5.98 15.74
C ARG A 30 9.47 -6.44 14.40
N LEU A 31 9.80 -7.73 14.24
CA LEU A 31 10.21 -8.31 12.96
C LEU A 31 9.12 -8.09 11.90
N LEU A 32 7.86 -8.25 12.28
CA LEU A 32 6.69 -7.99 11.44
C LEU A 32 6.31 -6.50 11.30
N ARG A 33 7.14 -5.58 11.83
CA ARG A 33 6.94 -4.12 11.76
C ARG A 33 5.61 -3.63 12.36
N TYR A 34 5.13 -4.26 13.43
CA TYR A 34 4.03 -3.70 14.22
C TYR A 34 4.47 -2.36 14.83
N SER A 35 3.79 -1.27 14.47
CA SER A 35 4.11 0.11 14.89
C SER A 35 3.97 0.35 16.39
N GLU A 36 3.10 -0.41 17.06
CA GLU A 36 2.71 -0.17 18.45
C GLU A 36 3.01 -1.38 19.32
N THR A 37 4.31 -1.69 19.43
CA THR A 37 4.78 -2.71 20.38
C THR A 37 5.13 -2.08 21.72
N PRO A 38 4.56 -2.54 22.85
CA PRO A 38 4.96 -2.06 24.16
C PRO A 38 6.42 -2.45 24.47
N ALA A 39 7.01 -1.78 25.46
CA ALA A 39 8.27 -2.21 26.04
C ALA A 39 8.09 -3.56 26.76
N THR A 40 9.13 -4.38 26.77
CA THR A 40 9.08 -5.71 27.41
C THR A 40 8.73 -5.60 28.89
N SER A 41 9.32 -4.65 29.62
CA SER A 41 9.02 -4.38 31.03
C SER A 41 7.55 -4.08 31.26
N VAL A 42 6.98 -3.19 30.44
CA VAL A 42 5.56 -2.78 30.53
C VAL A 42 4.64 -3.98 30.31
N LEU A 43 4.91 -4.80 29.29
CA LEU A 43 4.12 -6.01 29.06
C LEU A 43 4.24 -7.01 30.22
N THR A 44 5.46 -7.23 30.74
CA THR A 44 5.65 -8.16 31.86
C THR A 44 4.96 -7.67 33.14
N GLU A 45 4.97 -6.37 33.42
CA GLU A 45 4.29 -5.79 34.58
C GLU A 45 2.77 -5.84 34.44
N TYR A 46 2.25 -5.56 33.24
CA TYR A 46 0.83 -5.70 32.91
C TYR A 46 0.39 -7.16 33.09
N LEU A 47 1.17 -8.11 32.57
CA LEU A 47 0.93 -9.54 32.76
C LEU A 47 1.21 -10.02 34.18
N ALA A 48 1.73 -9.20 35.10
CA ALA A 48 1.95 -9.53 36.50
C ALA A 48 0.95 -8.83 37.43
N GLU A 49 -0.11 -8.22 36.89
CA GLU A 49 -1.14 -7.50 37.67
C GLU A 49 -0.58 -6.32 38.48
N ARG A 50 0.55 -5.76 38.03
CA ARG A 50 1.13 -4.53 38.60
C ARG A 50 0.45 -3.29 38.00
N ARG A 51 0.79 -2.11 38.53
CA ARG A 51 0.23 -0.79 38.14
C ARG A 51 0.50 -0.37 36.67
N ALA A 52 1.04 -1.24 35.83
CA ALA A 52 1.28 -0.95 34.42
C ALA A 52 -0.03 -1.05 33.62
N SER A 53 -0.33 0.02 32.88
CA SER A 53 -1.38 0.03 31.86
C SER A 53 -0.75 -0.09 30.47
N ILE A 54 -1.44 -0.77 29.57
CA ILE A 54 -1.08 -0.85 28.15
C ILE A 54 -2.07 -0.01 27.36
N VAL A 55 -1.59 0.71 26.35
CA VAL A 55 -2.46 1.52 25.48
C VAL A 55 -3.35 0.60 24.66
N ARG A 56 -4.59 1.01 24.40
CA ARG A 56 -5.56 0.22 23.63
C ARG A 56 -4.99 -0.27 22.30
N ASP A 57 -4.27 0.57 21.56
CA ASP A 57 -3.78 0.21 20.23
C ASP A 57 -2.66 -0.85 20.30
N GLN A 58 -1.84 -0.83 21.36
CA GLN A 58 -0.89 -1.90 21.68
C GLN A 58 -1.59 -3.23 21.98
N LEU A 59 -2.72 -3.20 22.72
CA LEU A 59 -3.52 -4.41 22.96
C LEU A 59 -4.15 -4.95 21.67
N LEU A 60 -4.62 -4.07 20.78
CA LEU A 60 -5.14 -4.45 19.47
C LEU A 60 -4.04 -5.08 18.61
N ALA A 61 -2.83 -4.53 18.63
CA ALA A 61 -1.66 -5.08 17.96
C ALA A 61 -1.31 -6.49 18.48
N ILE A 62 -1.26 -6.67 19.81
CA ILE A 62 -1.01 -7.98 20.43
C ILE A 62 -2.12 -8.97 20.06
N ASN A 63 -3.39 -8.57 20.12
CA ASN A 63 -4.51 -9.45 19.77
C ASN A 63 -4.47 -9.87 18.30
N ARG A 64 -4.15 -8.94 17.39
CA ARG A 64 -3.96 -9.23 15.96
C ARG A 64 -2.84 -10.23 15.75
N PHE A 65 -1.71 -10.07 16.44
CA PHE A 65 -0.59 -10.99 16.38
C PHE A 65 -0.99 -12.40 16.85
N ILE A 66 -1.61 -12.51 18.03
CA ILE A 66 -2.08 -13.79 18.60
C ILE A 66 -3.07 -14.50 17.67
N THR A 67 -3.98 -13.75 17.06
CA THR A 67 -4.99 -14.28 16.13
C THR A 67 -4.38 -14.72 14.81
N SER A 68 -3.39 -13.99 14.29
CA SER A 68 -2.72 -14.31 13.03
C SER A 68 -1.77 -15.49 13.16
N TYR A 69 -1.16 -15.66 14.33
CA TYR A 69 -0.17 -16.70 14.61
C TYR A 69 -0.56 -17.50 15.85
N PRO A 70 -1.58 -18.37 15.75
CA PRO A 70 -2.01 -19.19 16.89
C PRO A 70 -0.95 -20.23 17.30
N ARG A 71 -0.09 -20.65 16.36
CA ARG A 71 0.99 -21.64 16.55
C ARG A 71 2.22 -21.30 15.69
N PRO A 72 3.05 -20.31 16.09
CA PRO A 72 4.21 -19.88 15.31
C PRO A 72 5.39 -20.87 15.30
N GLY A 73 5.38 -21.92 16.12
CA GLY A 73 6.53 -22.83 16.27
C GLY A 73 7.58 -22.25 17.21
N THR A 74 8.85 -22.64 17.03
CA THR A 74 9.95 -22.02 17.78
C THR A 74 10.22 -20.62 17.25
N PHE A 75 10.84 -19.77 18.07
CA PHE A 75 11.20 -18.42 17.61
C PHE A 75 12.22 -18.45 16.46
N ALA A 76 13.14 -19.42 16.46
CA ALA A 76 14.12 -19.58 15.38
C ALA A 76 13.43 -19.88 14.05
N ASP A 77 12.56 -20.89 14.02
CA ASP A 77 11.80 -21.25 12.81
C ASP A 77 10.93 -20.07 12.34
N PHE A 78 10.27 -19.40 13.28
CA PHE A 78 9.45 -18.23 12.98
C PHE A 78 10.28 -17.09 12.38
N HIS A 79 11.44 -16.81 12.95
CA HIS A 79 12.33 -15.77 12.49
C HIS A 79 12.79 -16.04 11.05
N ASP A 80 13.28 -17.25 10.78
CA ASP A 80 13.79 -17.63 9.46
C ASP A 80 12.69 -17.55 8.39
N VAL A 81 11.50 -18.11 8.68
CA VAL A 81 10.37 -18.07 7.73
C VAL A 81 9.93 -16.63 7.45
N MET A 82 9.85 -15.79 8.49
CA MET A 82 9.43 -14.39 8.32
C MET A 82 10.49 -13.54 7.63
N GLU A 83 11.78 -13.76 7.90
CA GLU A 83 12.86 -13.05 7.22
C GLU A 83 12.86 -13.35 5.72
N HIS A 84 12.73 -14.63 5.34
CA HIS A 84 12.56 -15.01 3.95
C HIS A 84 11.32 -14.37 3.30
N GLN A 85 10.20 -14.34 4.02
CA GLN A 85 8.97 -13.75 3.51
C GLN A 85 9.07 -12.22 3.35
N ILE A 86 9.72 -11.52 4.28
CA ILE A 86 9.95 -10.08 4.21
C ILE A 86 10.83 -9.75 3.00
N VAL A 87 11.92 -10.50 2.78
CA VAL A 87 12.81 -10.34 1.62
C VAL A 87 12.05 -10.60 0.32
N PHE A 88 11.28 -11.68 0.26
CA PHE A 88 10.50 -12.03 -0.93
C PHE A 88 9.45 -10.95 -1.27
N GLN A 89 8.71 -10.46 -0.28
CA GLN A 89 7.73 -9.39 -0.48
C GLN A 89 8.41 -8.06 -0.87
N GLY A 90 9.60 -7.79 -0.34
CA GLY A 90 10.42 -6.65 -0.73
C GLY A 90 10.76 -6.68 -2.22
N ARG A 91 11.31 -7.80 -2.69
CA ARG A 91 11.64 -8.00 -4.12
C ARG A 91 10.42 -7.88 -5.02
N ARG A 92 9.32 -8.54 -4.66
CA ARG A 92 8.08 -8.48 -5.43
C ARG A 92 7.53 -7.05 -5.56
N ARG A 93 7.56 -6.26 -4.48
CA ARG A 93 7.14 -4.85 -4.53
C ARG A 93 8.06 -4.02 -5.41
N GLU A 94 9.36 -4.27 -5.37
CA GLU A 94 10.33 -3.59 -6.22
C GLU A 94 10.10 -3.93 -7.70
N GLU A 95 9.88 -5.20 -8.02
CA GLU A 95 9.52 -5.66 -9.37
C GLU A 95 8.21 -5.01 -9.87
N GLU A 96 7.17 -4.96 -9.04
CA GLU A 96 5.91 -4.28 -9.36
C GLU A 96 6.10 -2.78 -9.61
N LEU A 97 6.97 -2.11 -8.84
CA LEU A 97 7.29 -0.70 -9.04
C LEU A 97 8.07 -0.46 -10.34
N ILE A 98 9.01 -1.35 -10.68
CA ILE A 98 9.77 -1.27 -11.94
C ILE A 98 8.83 -1.50 -13.12
N ALA A 99 7.96 -2.51 -13.07
CA ALA A 99 6.97 -2.79 -14.11
C ALA A 99 6.07 -1.58 -14.38
N ARG A 100 5.52 -0.96 -13.32
CA ARG A 100 4.71 0.27 -13.45
C ARG A 100 5.48 1.43 -14.07
N ARG A 101 6.76 1.59 -13.76
CA ARG A 101 7.60 2.64 -14.37
C ARG A 101 7.79 2.41 -15.86
N MET A 102 8.08 1.17 -16.26
CA MET A 102 8.24 0.80 -17.67
C MET A 102 6.94 1.00 -18.46
N GLU A 103 5.78 0.67 -17.89
CA GLU A 103 4.47 0.93 -18.51
C GLU A 103 4.24 2.42 -18.76
N VAL A 104 4.57 3.27 -17.78
CA VAL A 104 4.43 4.73 -17.93
C VAL A 104 5.39 5.27 -18.99
N GLU A 105 6.61 4.76 -19.07
CA GLU A 105 7.59 5.15 -20.09
C GLU A 105 7.15 4.71 -21.50
N ALA A 106 6.70 3.47 -21.65
CA ALA A 106 6.14 2.97 -22.91
C ALA A 106 4.95 3.83 -23.38
N ALA A 107 4.02 4.16 -22.47
CA ALA A 107 2.89 5.02 -22.79
C ALA A 107 3.31 6.44 -23.20
N ARG A 108 4.40 6.98 -22.63
CA ARG A 108 4.96 8.27 -23.04
C ARG A 108 5.58 8.20 -24.42
N GLU A 109 6.30 7.13 -24.74
CA GLU A 109 6.88 6.91 -26.06
C GLU A 109 5.81 6.77 -27.13
N ASP A 110 4.77 5.97 -26.88
CA ASP A 110 3.64 5.80 -27.80
C ASP A 110 2.92 7.13 -28.03
N ARG A 111 2.73 7.94 -26.98
CA ARG A 111 2.16 9.29 -27.13
C ARG A 111 3.05 10.20 -27.97
N ARG A 112 4.38 10.15 -27.80
CA ARG A 112 5.33 10.91 -28.64
C ARG A 112 5.23 10.46 -30.10
N ARG A 113 5.20 9.15 -30.35
CA ARG A 113 5.05 8.59 -31.70
C ARG A 113 3.73 9.02 -32.35
N ALA A 114 2.63 9.00 -31.60
CA ALA A 114 1.33 9.45 -32.08
C ALA A 114 1.34 10.95 -32.44
N ILE A 115 1.93 11.80 -31.60
CA ILE A 115 2.06 13.24 -31.88
C ILE A 115 2.88 13.47 -33.16
N LEU A 116 4.05 12.85 -33.27
CA LEU A 116 4.90 12.95 -34.46
C LEU A 116 4.17 12.47 -35.72
N ALA A 117 3.43 11.35 -35.62
CA ALA A 117 2.63 10.84 -36.72
C ALA A 117 1.54 11.82 -37.18
N MET A 118 0.93 12.58 -36.25
CA MET A 118 -0.03 13.64 -36.58
C MET A 118 0.66 14.87 -37.20
N GLU A 119 1.86 15.24 -36.75
CA GLU A 119 2.64 16.36 -37.31
C GLU A 119 3.12 16.09 -38.75
N HIS A 120 3.44 14.84 -39.07
CA HIS A 120 3.84 14.42 -40.42
C HIS A 120 2.67 14.30 -41.40
N GLN A 121 1.42 14.43 -40.96
CA GLN A 121 0.29 14.42 -41.89
C GLN A 121 0.17 15.76 -42.61
N PRO A 122 -0.03 15.76 -43.94
CA PRO A 122 -0.28 16.98 -44.68
C PRO A 122 -1.56 17.64 -44.14
N LYS A 123 -1.42 18.85 -43.60
CA LYS A 123 -2.56 19.64 -43.11
C LYS A 123 -3.52 19.86 -44.28
N ARG A 124 -4.66 19.17 -44.27
CA ARG A 124 -5.77 19.48 -45.17
C ARG A 124 -6.26 20.88 -44.80
N ILE A 125 -5.97 21.83 -45.68
CA ILE A 125 -6.62 23.14 -45.62
C ILE A 125 -8.07 22.87 -46.04
N GLU A 126 -8.97 22.78 -45.06
CA GLU A 126 -10.40 22.81 -45.31
C GLU A 126 -10.75 24.21 -45.84
N ARG A 127 -10.63 24.37 -47.14
CA ARG A 127 -11.17 25.50 -47.87
C ARG A 127 -12.68 25.35 -47.78
N GLY A 128 -13.30 26.12 -46.88
CA GLY A 128 -14.76 26.20 -46.79
C GLY A 128 -15.35 26.57 -48.15
N VAL A 129 -16.65 26.30 -48.35
CA VAL A 129 -17.36 26.51 -49.63
C VAL A 129 -17.23 27.95 -50.17
N LEU A 130 -16.89 28.90 -49.29
CA LEU A 130 -16.74 30.32 -49.59
C LEU A 130 -15.27 30.77 -49.78
N PHE A 131 -14.32 29.84 -49.74
CA PHE A 131 -12.89 30.16 -49.85
C PHE A 131 -12.57 30.63 -51.28
N GLY A 132 -12.12 31.89 -51.40
CA GLY A 132 -11.83 32.53 -52.68
C GLY A 132 -12.98 33.36 -53.26
N LEU A 133 -14.14 33.41 -52.58
CA LEU A 133 -15.20 34.37 -52.91
C LEU A 133 -14.92 35.72 -52.25
N ASP A 134 -15.23 36.79 -52.96
CA ASP A 134 -15.11 38.14 -52.42
C ASP A 134 -16.17 38.41 -51.34
N LYS A 135 -15.91 39.44 -50.52
CA LYS A 135 -16.75 39.75 -49.36
C LYS A 135 -18.20 40.08 -49.75
N ALA A 136 -18.41 40.67 -50.94
CA ALA A 136 -19.73 41.00 -51.46
C ALA A 136 -20.53 39.74 -51.84
N THR A 137 -19.88 38.76 -52.48
CA THR A 137 -20.51 37.49 -52.86
C THR A 137 -20.86 36.65 -51.63
N VAL A 138 -20.01 36.67 -50.60
CA VAL A 138 -20.30 36.01 -49.32
C VAL A 138 -21.51 36.61 -48.62
N ALA A 139 -21.64 37.94 -48.58
CA ALA A 139 -22.79 38.62 -47.97
C ALA A 139 -24.10 38.30 -48.69
N ALA A 140 -24.08 38.30 -50.03
CA ALA A 140 -25.23 37.97 -50.85
C ALA A 140 -25.70 36.52 -50.65
N LEU A 141 -24.77 35.55 -50.56
CA LEU A 141 -25.10 34.14 -50.31
C LEU A 141 -25.60 33.89 -48.88
N GLN A 142 -25.22 34.71 -47.92
CA GLN A 142 -25.69 34.65 -46.53
C GLN A 142 -27.00 35.41 -46.29
N GLY A 143 -27.60 36.01 -47.33
CA GLY A 143 -28.90 36.67 -47.25
C GLY A 143 -28.88 38.05 -46.57
N PHE A 144 -27.71 38.64 -46.39
CA PHE A 144 -27.59 40.03 -45.94
C PHE A 144 -27.49 40.95 -47.16
N PRO A 145 -28.51 41.78 -47.45
CA PRO A 145 -28.36 42.81 -48.47
C PRO A 145 -27.32 43.84 -48.00
N ALA A 146 -26.44 44.24 -48.93
CA ALA A 146 -25.37 45.21 -48.71
C ALA A 146 -25.89 46.60 -48.32
#